data_AF-A0A5C6Y5A4-F1
#
_entry.id   AF-A0A5C6Y5A4-F1
#
_cell.length_a   1.000
_cell.length_b   1.000
_cell.length_c   1.000
_cell.angle_alpha   90.00
_cell.angle_beta   90.00
_cell.angle_gamma   90.00
#
_symmetry.space_group_name_H-M   'P 1'
#
loop_
_entity.id
_entity.type
_entity.pdbx_description
1 polymer ?
#
loop_
_entity_poly.entity_id
_entity_poly.type
_entity_poly.pdbx_seq_one_letter_code
_entity_poly.pdbx_strand_id
1 'polypeptide(L)' 'MYASGANKGFDHSIEAVKAFIEQYEKFQYYQVSDNYDAKTFQLSGIRLDLQLFFNIGLKLFNEDYFPKWYDNSEFKAARK' A
#
# COMPACT_ATOMS: atom_id res chain seq x y z
N MET A 1 -3.17 1.24 -6.73
CA MET A 1 -3.95 1.06 -5.48
C MET A 1 -3.68 2.23 -4.56
N TYR A 2 -4.67 2.67 -3.77
CA TYR A 2 -4.61 3.92 -2.98
C TYR A 2 -3.56 3.91 -1.84
N ALA A 3 -3.08 2.75 -1.43
CA ALA A 3 -1.82 2.60 -0.71
C ALA A 3 -0.76 2.09 -1.70
N SER A 4 0.08 2.97 -2.25
CA SER A 4 1.24 2.56 -3.03
C SER A 4 2.50 3.06 -2.33
N GLY A 5 3.00 2.26 -1.38
CA GLY A 5 4.28 2.48 -0.69
C GLY A 5 5.53 2.18 -1.53
N ALA A 6 5.37 2.05 -2.86
CA ALA A 6 6.28 1.42 -3.80
C ALA A 6 7.78 1.63 -3.50
N ASN A 7 8.24 2.86 -3.30
CA ASN A 7 9.67 3.15 -3.13
C ASN A 7 9.96 4.05 -1.92
N LYS A 8 9.02 4.17 -0.97
CA LYS A 8 9.15 5.01 0.21
C LYS A 8 9.23 4.14 1.45
N GLY A 9 10.40 4.15 2.09
CA GLY A 9 10.58 3.57 3.42
C GLY A 9 10.36 4.62 4.50
N PHE A 10 10.05 4.19 5.73
CA PHE A 10 9.96 5.10 6.88
C PHE A 10 11.30 5.77 7.17
N ASP A 11 12.35 4.95 7.26
CA ASP A 11 13.69 5.35 7.69
C ASP A 11 14.76 5.13 6.59
N HIS A 12 14.32 4.92 5.35
CA HIS A 12 15.20 4.60 4.22
C HIS A 12 15.03 5.60 3.08
N SER A 13 16.14 5.91 2.40
CA SER A 13 16.08 6.73 1.19
C SER A 13 15.38 5.97 0.06
N ILE A 14 14.86 6.71 -0.92
CA ILE A 14 14.19 6.13 -2.09
C ILE A 14 15.15 5.21 -2.86
N GLU A 15 16.42 5.61 -2.97
CA GLU A 15 17.47 4.85 -3.66
C GLU A 15 17.72 3.51 -2.97
N ALA A 16 17.79 3.50 -1.64
CA ALA A 16 17.99 2.28 -0.86
C ALA A 16 16.80 1.32 -1.03
N VAL A 17 15.57 1.84 -1.00
CA VAL A 17 14.36 1.02 -1.17
C VAL A 17 14.27 0.46 -2.59
N LYS A 18 14.61 1.26 -3.62
CA LYS A 18 14.66 0.77 -5.00
C LYS A 18 15.68 -0.35 -5.17
N ALA A 19 16.90 -0.17 -4.64
CA ALA A 19 17.92 -1.21 -4.71
C ALA A 19 17.49 -2.51 -4.03
N PHE A 20 16.80 -2.41 -2.88
CA PHE A 20 16.21 -3.58 -2.22
C PHE A 20 15.15 -4.27 -3.09
N ILE A 21 14.23 -3.50 -3.68
CA ILE A 21 13.16 -4.04 -4.55
C ILE A 21 13.76 -4.73 -5.77
N GLU A 22 14.74 -4.11 -6.44
CA GLU A 22 15.40 -4.71 -7.60
C GLU A 22 16.09 -6.04 -7.25
N GLN A 23 16.71 -6.14 -6.08
CA GLN A 23 17.30 -7.39 -5.59
C GLN A 23 16.23 -8.45 -5.31
N TYR A 24 15.17 -8.06 -4.61
CA TYR A 24 14.07 -8.97 -4.28
C TYR A 24 13.36 -9.48 -5.55
N GLU A 25 13.01 -8.60 -6.48
CA GLU A 25 12.36 -8.94 -7.74
C GLU A 25 13.22 -9.88 -8.59
N LYS A 26 14.55 -9.69 -8.59
CA LYS A 26 15.47 -10.49 -9.40
C LYS A 26 15.74 -11.89 -8.83
N PHE A 27 15.78 -12.02 -7.50
CA PHE A 27 16.31 -13.23 -6.86
C PHE A 27 15.33 -13.98 -5.95
N GLN A 28 14.24 -13.33 -5.53
CA GLN A 28 13.30 -13.93 -4.57
C GLN A 28 11.86 -13.95 -5.08
N TYR A 29 11.38 -12.91 -5.73
CA TYR A 29 9.99 -12.82 -6.16
C TYR A 29 9.59 -14.00 -7.06
N TYR A 30 8.47 -14.65 -6.73
CA TYR A 30 7.99 -15.89 -7.37
C TYR A 30 8.98 -17.07 -7.37
N GLN A 31 9.97 -17.07 -6.47
CA GLN A 31 10.89 -18.18 -6.30
C GLN A 31 10.56 -18.98 -5.03
N VAL A 32 11.11 -20.20 -4.96
CA VAL A 32 11.00 -21.03 -3.75
C VAL A 32 11.66 -20.38 -2.53
N SER A 33 12.54 -19.39 -2.72
CA SER A 33 13.16 -18.61 -1.64
C SER A 33 12.25 -17.53 -1.06
N ASP A 34 11.07 -17.29 -1.64
CA ASP A 34 10.08 -16.30 -1.17
C ASP A 34 9.27 -16.81 0.03
N ASN A 35 9.97 -17.05 1.14
CA ASN A 35 9.35 -17.49 2.39
C ASN A 35 9.54 -16.44 3.47
N TYR A 36 8.68 -16.51 4.47
CA TYR A 36 8.80 -15.68 5.67
C TYR A 36 10.14 -15.91 6.40
N ASP A 37 10.83 -14.81 6.72
CA ASP A 37 12.02 -14.80 7.57
C ASP A 37 11.88 -13.74 8.67
N ALA A 38 11.72 -14.18 9.92
CA ALA A 38 11.55 -13.32 11.08
C ALA A 38 12.73 -12.37 11.35
N LYS A 39 13.93 -12.67 10.82
CA LYS A 39 15.12 -11.82 11.02
C LYS A 39 15.15 -10.61 10.09
N THR A 40 14.57 -10.76 8.91
CA THR A 40 14.65 -9.75 7.84
C THR A 40 13.31 -9.06 7.56
N PHE A 41 12.19 -9.72 7.84
CA PHE A 41 10.85 -9.19 7.56
C PHE A 41 10.44 -8.14 8.58
N GLN A 42 10.46 -6.87 8.16
CA GLN A 42 9.91 -5.74 8.91
C GLN A 42 8.42 -5.53 8.57
N LEU A 43 7.54 -5.90 9.50
CA LEU A 43 6.09 -5.91 9.27
C LEU A 43 5.38 -4.56 9.56
N SER A 44 6.13 -3.52 9.93
CA SER A 44 5.57 -2.21 10.31
C SER A 44 4.78 -1.55 9.17
N GLY A 45 5.26 -1.66 7.93
CA GLY A 45 4.56 -1.17 6.74
C GLY A 45 3.25 -1.90 6.49
N ILE A 46 3.26 -3.23 6.52
CA ILE A 46 2.05 -4.06 6.35
C ILE A 46 1.02 -3.73 7.44
N ARG A 47 1.47 -3.57 8.70
CA ARG A 47 0.59 -3.16 9.80
C ARG A 47 -0.04 -1.79 9.55
N LEU A 48 0.71 -0.83 9.01
CA LEU A 48 0.19 0.50 8.67
C LEU A 48 -0.91 0.39 7.61
N ASP A 49 -0.67 -0.37 6.53
CA ASP A 49 -1.64 -0.56 5.46
C ASP A 49 -2.91 -1.25 5.96
N LEU A 50 -2.76 -2.31 6.77
CA LEU A 50 -3.90 -3.01 7.38
C LEU A 50 -4.73 -2.08 8.26
N GLN A 51 -4.08 -1.27 9.10
CA GLN A 51 -4.77 -0.30 9.95
C GLN A 51 -5.51 0.75 9.13
N LEU A 52 -4.88 1.27 8.07
CA LEU A 52 -5.50 2.24 7.17
C LEU A 52 -6.75 1.66 6.51
N PHE A 53 -6.66 0.48 5.91
CA PHE A 53 -7.79 -0.14 5.24
C PHE A 53 -8.90 -0.54 6.20
N PHE A 54 -8.55 -1.07 7.38
CA PHE A 54 -9.52 -1.37 8.42
C PHE A 54 -10.28 -0.12 8.85
N ASN A 55 -9.57 0.99 9.11
CA ASN A 55 -10.19 2.25 9.51
C ASN A 55 -11.11 2.83 8.43
N ILE A 56 -10.70 2.76 7.16
CA ILE A 56 -11.54 3.17 6.03
C ILE A 56 -12.80 2.31 6.00
N GLY A 57 -12.67 0.97 6.02
CA GLY A 57 -13.80 0.06 5.98
C GLY A 57 -14.76 0.27 7.16
N LEU A 58 -14.22 0.38 8.37
CA LEU A 58 -15.00 0.62 9.58
C LEU A 58 -15.76 1.95 9.52
N LYS A 59 -15.12 3.01 9.02
CA LYS A 59 -15.79 4.30 8.85
C LYS A 59 -16.92 4.21 7.84
N LEU A 60 -16.65 3.67 6.65
CA LEU A 60 -17.67 3.55 5.59
C LEU A 60 -18.86 2.68 6.01
N PHE A 61 -18.63 1.68 6.86
CA PHE A 61 -19.70 0.82 7.38
C PHE A 61 -20.64 1.55 8.35
N ASN A 62 -20.14 2.53 9.11
CA ASN A 62 -20.89 3.23 10.15
C ASN A 62 -21.33 4.65 9.75
N GLU A 63 -21.22 5.03 8.48
CA GLU A 63 -21.44 6.39 8.01
C GLU A 63 -22.54 6.39 6.94
N ASP A 64 -23.53 7.28 7.09
CA ASP A 64 -24.62 7.45 6.13
C ASP A 64 -24.25 8.42 4.98
N TYR A 65 -23.09 9.06 5.09
CA TYR A 65 -22.57 10.03 4.13
C TYR A 65 -21.27 9.55 3.47
N PHE A 66 -21.29 9.43 2.15
CA PHE A 66 -20.09 9.13 1.36
C PHE A 66 -19.51 10.40 0.75
N PRO A 67 -18.17 10.55 0.72
CA PRO A 67 -17.52 11.66 0.04
C PRO A 67 -17.98 11.77 -1.42
N LYS A 68 -18.33 12.98 -1.85
CA LYS A 68 -18.67 13.26 -3.25
C LYS A 68 -17.38 13.37 -4.08
N TRP A 69 -17.49 13.00 -5.35
CA TRP A 69 -16.43 13.29 -6.31
C TRP A 69 -16.18 14.79 -6.45
N TYR A 70 -14.91 15.17 -6.61
CA TYR A 70 -14.53 16.53 -7.00
C TYR A 70 -15.14 16.91 -8.35
N ASP A 71 -15.38 18.21 -8.58
CA ASP A 71 -16.03 18.71 -9.80
C ASP A 71 -15.26 18.38 -11.07
N ASN A 72 -13.93 18.34 -11.00
CA ASN A 72 -13.03 18.00 -12.09
C ASN A 72 -12.75 16.50 -12.22
N SER A 73 -13.38 15.66 -11.39
CA SER A 73 -13.17 14.22 -11.44
C SER A 73 -13.90 13.60 -12.63
N GLU A 74 -13.17 12.84 -13.45
CA GLU A 74 -13.74 12.02 -14.53
C GLU A 74 -14.84 11.06 -14.04
N PHE A 75 -14.74 10.59 -12.79
CA PHE A 75 -15.72 9.72 -12.15
C PHE A 75 -17.03 10.43 -11.81
N LYS A 76 -17.04 11.76 -11.70
CA LYS A 76 -18.27 12.54 -11.51
C LYS A 76 -19.08 12.63 -12.80
N ALA A 77 -18.41 12.85 -13.93
CA ALA A 77 -19.04 13.01 -15.23
C ALA A 77 -19.78 11.74 -15.69
N ALA A 78 -19.28 10.56 -15.31
CA ALA A 78 -19.83 9.25 -15.69
C ALA A 78 -21.09 8.82 -14.90
N ARG A 79 -21.49 9.54 -13.84
CA ARG A 79 -22.62 9.16 -12.95
C ARG A 79 -23.85 10.08 -13.11
N LYS A 80 -24.13 10.51 -14.34
CA LYS A 80 -25.36 11.24 -14.67
C LYS A 80 -26.57 10.31 -14.72
#